data_AF-A0AAV4UPZ4-F1
#
_entry.id   AF-A0AAV4UPZ4-F1
#
_cell.length_a   1.000
_cell.length_b   1.000
_cell.length_c   1.000
_cell.angle_alpha   90.00
_cell.angle_beta   90.00
_cell.angle_gamma   90.00
#
_symmetry.space_group_name_H-M   'P 1'
#
loop_
_entity.id
_entity.type
_entity.pdbx_description
1 polymer ?
#
loop_
_entity_poly.entity_id
_entity_poly.type
_entity_poly.pdbx_seq_one_letter_code
_entity_poly.pdbx_strand_id
1 'polypeptide(L)'
;MFSSGAKSDQQVALQVGVVGIVSTVIEITTMALPTLQSLCQQQMMESMRMGRWDNCSENPFRSMPTKIVNILMDCLYSLPHTHFLKIEDSLLLLTSGKIKQLDFRYFKNNEFNEYDPDDFFCKDICATYNVLYNKVKYNQSERYYKRAKIHHANDDQATDDILLHMVSKDSCQNIRTFILPPYWCFDASTITSLIQTSPNLEEIHASSGFEFEVLRNRQELRNLRLHLDILKFFGDQPEAMVGILASIKNLEIFALFAALRNPHEYFKLIAKVLMVCPNITSLGLVDSSFALHHIHKEKETPIQFKLQKCFWGVCRRTRTLFQKVPFNIPAYRDSSEFIRNSVELCPLVEELALQVFDKPNIRYLSHLKHLTTLELDFIHWKTFSMDFLLALLSEIGSQIKHLSLDVNDPLYTEGHEIYIDGIFKLCVNLETLKVIGISRVHKNVEACDSLSCLKRLCLGDTDNNCLAFLLQNCPNLEEMFLTQMLRGNLLEEILRQYPPLNLKIIYLHRIIPRENIKIILQNAKNLEKVCIPHDNDHLRELYPDVVVDENLRNLEYFEHRFHNCVF
;
A
#
# COMPACT_ATOMS: atom_id res chain seq x y z
N MET A 1 40.75 10.88 -74.53
CA MET A 1 39.44 10.22 -74.43
C MET A 1 39.27 9.70 -73.01
N PHE A 2 38.19 10.19 -72.35
CA PHE A 2 37.45 9.67 -71.18
C PHE A 2 38.24 9.09 -70.00
N SER A 3 38.32 9.75 -68.83
CA SER A 3 37.28 10.07 -67.81
C SER A 3 36.77 8.86 -67.01
N SER A 4 37.27 8.71 -65.78
CA SER A 4 36.53 8.10 -64.66
C SER A 4 37.24 8.44 -63.36
N GLY A 5 36.54 9.11 -62.43
CA GLY A 5 37.03 9.29 -61.07
C GLY A 5 36.21 10.30 -60.29
N ALA A 6 35.75 9.90 -59.11
CA ALA A 6 35.10 10.69 -58.07
C ALA A 6 33.58 10.94 -58.20
N LYS A 7 32.78 9.92 -57.87
CA LYS A 7 31.47 10.05 -57.21
C LYS A 7 31.19 8.78 -56.37
N SER A 8 31.50 8.80 -55.07
CA SER A 8 30.94 7.80 -54.13
C SER A 8 30.82 8.28 -52.68
N ASP A 9 31.60 9.26 -52.23
CA ASP A 9 31.69 9.51 -50.77
C ASP A 9 30.71 10.57 -50.26
N GLN A 10 30.10 11.37 -51.15
CA GLN A 10 29.08 12.35 -50.76
C GLN A 10 27.68 11.76 -50.54
N GLN A 11 27.41 10.54 -51.04
CA GLN A 11 26.08 9.93 -50.93
C GLN A 11 25.88 9.18 -49.59
N VAL A 12 26.97 8.69 -48.98
CA VAL A 12 26.92 8.01 -47.67
C VAL A 12 26.81 9.02 -46.52
N ALA A 13 27.45 10.19 -46.62
CA ALA A 13 27.38 11.23 -45.59
C ALA A 13 25.98 11.88 -45.48
N LEU A 14 25.25 12.00 -46.59
CA LEU A 14 23.86 12.51 -46.60
C LEU A 14 22.85 11.50 -46.04
N GLN A 15 23.12 10.19 -46.14
CA GLN A 15 22.23 9.16 -45.60
C GLN A 15 22.37 9.00 -44.07
N VAL A 16 23.57 9.19 -43.51
CA VAL A 16 23.79 9.15 -42.05
C VAL A 16 23.25 10.41 -41.37
N GLY A 17 23.35 11.58 -42.01
CA GLY A 17 22.78 12.83 -41.49
C GLY A 17 21.25 12.85 -41.45
N VAL A 18 20.57 12.23 -42.42
CA VAL A 18 19.10 12.17 -42.46
C VAL A 18 18.55 11.18 -41.43
N VAL A 19 19.23 10.05 -41.16
CA VAL A 19 18.81 9.11 -40.11
C VAL A 19 18.98 9.70 -38.71
N GLY A 20 20.05 10.48 -38.46
CA GLY A 20 20.24 11.20 -37.20
C GLY A 20 19.18 12.28 -36.95
N ILE A 21 18.87 13.10 -37.97
CA ILE A 21 17.86 14.16 -37.85
C ILE A 21 16.45 13.58 -37.70
N VAL A 22 16.13 12.48 -38.39
CA VAL A 22 14.83 11.80 -38.24
C VAL A 22 14.71 11.15 -36.85
N SER A 23 15.77 10.60 -36.28
CA SER A 23 15.75 10.06 -34.91
C SER A 23 15.53 11.15 -33.86
N THR A 24 16.22 12.30 -33.97
CA THR A 24 16.04 13.43 -33.05
C THR A 24 14.69 14.12 -33.22
N VAL A 25 14.16 14.20 -34.45
CA VAL A 25 12.81 14.73 -34.68
C VAL A 25 11.75 13.76 -34.15
N ILE A 26 11.96 12.44 -34.24
CA ILE A 26 11.07 11.43 -33.64
C ILE A 26 11.08 11.55 -32.11
N GLU A 27 12.25 11.64 -31.47
CA GLU A 27 12.39 11.86 -30.01
C GLU A 27 11.71 13.16 -29.54
N ILE A 28 11.78 14.24 -30.32
CA ILE A 28 11.09 15.51 -30.03
C ILE A 28 9.57 15.39 -30.26
N THR A 29 9.11 14.57 -31.21
CA THR A 29 7.67 14.35 -31.45
C THR A 29 7.02 13.32 -30.53
N THR A 30 7.78 12.47 -29.83
CA THR A 30 7.24 11.50 -28.87
C THR A 30 7.07 12.06 -27.47
N MET A 31 7.69 13.21 -27.15
CA MET A 31 7.35 13.96 -25.95
C MET A 31 6.08 14.78 -26.21
N ALA A 32 4.94 14.31 -25.70
CA ALA A 32 3.71 15.10 -25.72
C ALA A 32 4.01 16.47 -25.10
N LEU A 33 3.85 17.55 -25.89
CA LEU A 33 4.07 18.90 -25.39
C LEU A 33 3.20 19.11 -24.14
N PRO A 34 3.77 19.56 -23.01
CA PRO A 34 2.98 19.89 -21.84
C PRO A 34 1.92 20.92 -22.24
N THR A 35 0.68 20.66 -21.84
CA THR A 35 -0.41 21.59 -22.09
C THR A 35 -0.09 22.97 -21.46
N LEU A 36 -0.64 24.05 -22.00
CA LEU A 36 -0.52 25.38 -21.38
C LEU A 36 -0.93 25.34 -19.90
N GLN A 37 -1.93 24.52 -19.57
CA GLN A 37 -2.37 24.30 -18.19
C GLN A 37 -1.25 23.72 -17.31
N SER A 38 -0.55 22.67 -17.75
CA SER A 38 0.52 22.05 -16.95
C SER A 38 1.73 22.96 -16.81
N LEU A 39 2.07 23.75 -17.84
CA LEU A 39 3.12 24.78 -17.75
C LEU A 39 2.75 25.87 -16.73
N CYS A 40 1.52 26.38 -16.76
CA CYS A 40 1.03 27.35 -15.78
C CYS A 40 1.07 26.78 -14.36
N GLN A 41 0.66 25.51 -14.17
CA GLN A 41 0.72 24.84 -12.87
C GLN A 41 2.14 24.74 -12.36
N GLN A 42 3.09 24.28 -13.19
CA GLN A 42 4.51 24.21 -12.84
C GLN A 42 5.07 25.57 -12.45
N GLN A 43 4.77 26.61 -13.22
CA GLN A 43 5.24 27.97 -12.92
C GLN A 43 4.64 28.53 -11.62
N MET A 44 3.37 28.23 -11.35
CA MET A 44 2.73 28.58 -10.07
C MET A 44 3.39 27.84 -8.90
N MET A 45 3.68 26.55 -9.09
CA MET A 45 4.37 25.72 -8.12
C MET A 45 5.76 26.25 -7.78
N GLU A 46 6.57 26.55 -8.80
CA GLU A 46 7.88 27.17 -8.62
C GLU A 46 7.78 28.53 -7.92
N SER A 47 6.75 29.32 -8.24
CA SER A 47 6.52 30.61 -7.60
C SER A 47 6.19 30.51 -6.11
N MET A 48 5.43 29.48 -5.69
CA MET A 48 5.22 29.19 -4.25
C MET A 48 6.52 28.80 -3.57
N ARG A 49 7.28 27.87 -4.17
CA ARG A 49 8.55 27.39 -3.63
C ARG A 49 9.59 28.50 -3.47
N MET A 50 9.56 29.51 -4.34
CA MET A 50 10.42 30.67 -4.27
C MET A 50 9.94 31.74 -3.27
N GLY A 51 8.84 31.50 -2.54
CA GLY A 51 8.26 32.48 -1.61
C GLY A 51 7.78 33.76 -2.28
N ARG A 52 7.49 33.73 -3.60
CA ARG A 52 7.14 34.96 -4.35
C ARG A 52 5.84 35.59 -3.87
N TRP A 53 4.99 34.81 -3.21
CA TRP A 53 3.69 35.27 -2.70
C TRP A 53 3.66 35.53 -1.20
N ASP A 54 4.76 35.32 -0.49
CA ASP A 54 4.83 35.50 0.97
C ASP A 54 4.57 36.95 1.41
N ASN A 55 4.85 37.90 0.52
CA ASN A 55 4.63 39.33 0.73
C ASN A 55 3.25 39.83 0.27
N CYS A 56 2.37 38.95 -0.22
CA CYS A 56 1.02 39.36 -0.61
C CYS A 56 0.20 39.73 0.64
N SER A 57 -0.37 40.93 0.67
CA SER A 57 -1.22 41.39 1.79
C SER A 57 -2.48 40.54 1.95
N GLU A 58 -2.97 39.96 0.85
CA GLU A 58 -4.08 39.02 0.83
C GLU A 58 -3.64 37.69 0.21
N ASN A 59 -4.23 36.60 0.69
CA ASN A 59 -3.97 35.28 0.13
C ASN A 59 -4.53 35.20 -1.32
N PRO A 60 -3.66 35.07 -2.35
CA PRO A 60 -4.08 35.14 -3.75
C PRO A 60 -5.03 33.99 -4.14
N PHE A 61 -4.98 32.86 -3.43
CA PHE A 61 -5.79 31.69 -3.72
C PHE A 61 -7.22 31.77 -3.16
N ARG A 62 -7.51 32.73 -2.27
CA ARG A 62 -8.85 32.88 -1.68
C ARG A 62 -9.91 33.20 -2.73
N SER A 63 -9.52 33.94 -3.78
CA SER A 63 -10.37 34.30 -4.91
C SER A 63 -10.42 33.23 -6.01
N MET A 64 -9.52 32.23 -5.98
CA MET A 64 -9.47 31.21 -7.01
C MET A 64 -10.62 30.19 -6.89
N PRO A 65 -11.07 29.62 -8.01
CA PRO A 65 -12.03 28.52 -7.97
C PRO A 65 -11.48 27.32 -7.18
N THR A 66 -12.32 26.71 -6.35
CA THR A 66 -12.00 25.50 -5.58
C THR A 66 -11.36 24.41 -6.43
N LYS A 67 -11.82 24.22 -7.68
CA LYS A 67 -11.26 23.24 -8.60
C LYS A 67 -9.78 23.50 -8.89
N ILE A 68 -9.36 24.76 -9.07
CA ILE A 68 -7.97 25.12 -9.36
C ILE A 68 -7.08 24.90 -8.13
N VAL A 69 -7.53 25.34 -6.95
CA VAL A 69 -6.76 25.15 -5.71
C VAL A 69 -6.54 23.67 -5.41
N ASN A 70 -7.56 22.82 -5.58
CA ASN A 70 -7.39 21.37 -5.37
C ASN A 70 -6.47 20.75 -6.43
N ILE A 71 -6.54 21.16 -7.70
CA ILE A 71 -5.59 20.68 -8.70
C ILE A 71 -4.14 21.04 -8.34
N LEU A 72 -3.91 22.25 -7.79
CA LEU A 72 -2.58 22.62 -7.30
C LEU A 72 -2.14 21.74 -6.12
N MET A 73 -3.04 21.46 -5.17
CA MET A 73 -2.79 20.51 -4.07
C MET A 73 -2.46 19.11 -4.59
N ASP A 74 -3.21 18.60 -5.57
CA ASP A 74 -2.96 17.28 -6.19
C ASP A 74 -1.61 17.25 -6.91
N CYS A 75 -1.21 18.36 -7.54
CA CYS A 75 0.13 18.51 -8.11
C CYS A 75 1.20 18.43 -7.01
N LEU A 76 0.97 18.98 -5.81
CA LEU A 76 1.89 18.85 -4.67
C LEU A 76 2.06 17.40 -4.27
N TYR A 77 0.93 16.69 -4.12
CA TYR A 77 0.89 15.30 -3.70
C TYR A 77 1.54 14.37 -4.72
N SER A 78 1.56 14.77 -6.00
CA SER A 78 2.18 14.02 -7.09
C SER A 78 3.67 14.32 -7.29
N LEU A 79 4.26 15.26 -6.55
CA LEU A 79 5.70 15.53 -6.66
C LEU A 79 6.51 14.32 -6.18
N PRO A 80 7.63 13.99 -6.86
CA PRO A 80 8.54 12.96 -6.37
C PRO A 80 8.95 13.23 -4.92
N HIS A 81 9.10 12.18 -4.11
CA HIS A 81 9.48 12.28 -2.69
C HIS A 81 10.79 13.05 -2.45
N THR A 82 11.69 13.14 -3.44
CA THR A 82 12.89 13.99 -3.38
C THR A 82 12.58 15.50 -3.32
N HIS A 83 11.33 15.87 -3.56
CA HIS A 83 10.83 17.25 -3.60
C HIS A 83 9.72 17.51 -2.59
N PHE A 84 9.64 16.76 -1.48
CA PHE A 84 8.70 17.06 -0.41
C PHE A 84 8.76 18.54 -0.04
N LEU A 85 7.60 19.19 -0.10
CA LEU A 85 7.46 20.59 0.25
C LEU A 85 7.42 20.74 1.76
N LYS A 86 7.99 21.86 2.20
CA LYS A 86 7.72 22.33 3.55
C LYS A 86 6.25 22.73 3.61
N ILE A 87 5.62 22.53 4.76
CA ILE A 87 4.20 22.90 4.93
C ILE A 87 4.00 24.41 4.76
N GLU A 88 5.01 25.19 5.13
CA GLU A 88 5.13 26.63 4.93
C GLU A 88 4.95 27.02 3.46
N ASP A 89 5.56 26.26 2.54
CA ASP A 89 5.48 26.50 1.09
C ASP A 89 4.03 26.37 0.56
N SER A 90 3.18 25.66 1.31
CA SER A 90 1.79 25.40 0.97
C SER A 90 0.81 26.23 1.81
N LEU A 91 1.30 27.08 2.71
CA LEU A 91 0.47 27.83 3.67
C LEU A 91 -0.61 28.66 2.99
N LEU A 92 -0.29 29.27 1.85
CA LEU A 92 -1.24 30.07 1.08
C LEU A 92 -2.34 29.19 0.45
N LEU A 93 -2.05 27.97 0.03
CA LEU A 93 -3.10 27.04 -0.43
C LEU A 93 -3.94 26.56 0.74
N LEU A 94 -3.30 26.17 1.85
CA LEU A 94 -3.93 25.67 3.06
C LEU A 94 -4.88 26.69 3.71
N THR A 95 -4.51 27.97 3.70
CA THR A 95 -5.31 29.08 4.25
C THR A 95 -6.24 29.74 3.23
N SER A 96 -6.37 29.18 2.03
CA SER A 96 -7.29 29.70 1.00
C SER A 96 -8.77 29.49 1.38
N GLY A 97 -9.03 28.55 2.28
CA GLY A 97 -10.37 28.05 2.59
C GLY A 97 -11.01 27.26 1.45
N LYS A 98 -10.24 26.83 0.44
CA LYS A 98 -10.76 26.12 -0.75
C LYS A 98 -10.33 24.65 -0.83
N ILE A 99 -9.43 24.19 0.02
CA ILE A 99 -8.96 22.80 0.00
C ILE A 99 -10.07 21.85 0.46
N LYS A 100 -10.16 20.68 -0.17
CA LYS A 100 -11.06 19.59 0.23
C LYS A 100 -10.34 18.44 0.92
N GLN A 101 -9.07 18.23 0.58
CA GLN A 101 -8.25 17.16 1.15
C GLN A 101 -7.01 17.78 1.79
N LEU A 102 -6.81 17.43 3.06
CA LEU A 102 -5.61 17.76 3.81
C LEU A 102 -4.90 16.46 4.17
N ASP A 103 -3.81 16.18 3.47
CA ASP A 103 -3.05 14.94 3.62
C ASP A 103 -1.60 15.22 4.01
N PHE A 104 -1.31 14.99 5.29
CA PHE A 104 0.01 15.24 5.87
C PHE A 104 1.09 14.25 5.40
N ARG A 105 0.75 13.21 4.63
CA ARG A 105 1.73 12.25 4.10
C ARG A 105 2.71 12.87 3.10
N TYR A 106 2.32 13.97 2.46
CA TYR A 106 3.08 14.60 1.38
C TYR A 106 3.89 15.82 1.82
N PHE A 107 3.83 16.16 3.11
CA PHE A 107 4.57 17.28 3.66
C PHE A 107 5.85 16.77 4.32
N LYS A 108 6.93 17.49 4.09
CA LYS A 108 8.21 17.22 4.75
C LYS A 108 8.08 17.59 6.22
N ASN A 109 8.18 16.61 7.11
CA ASN A 109 8.53 16.92 8.49
C ASN A 109 10.04 17.23 8.51
N ASN A 110 10.43 18.44 8.92
CA ASN A 110 11.81 18.94 8.87
C ASN A 110 12.82 17.98 9.54
N GLU A 111 12.35 17.10 10.45
CA GLU A 111 13.18 16.20 11.25
C GLU A 111 13.40 14.78 10.67
N PHE A 112 12.57 14.30 9.72
CA PHE A 112 12.61 12.90 9.27
C PHE A 112 13.36 12.66 7.94
N ASN A 113 14.16 13.63 7.50
CA ASN A 113 14.77 13.69 6.15
C ASN A 113 15.74 12.56 5.78
N GLU A 114 16.14 11.72 6.72
CA GLU A 114 17.05 10.58 6.48
C GLU A 114 16.35 9.22 6.52
N TYR A 115 15.04 9.17 6.81
CA TYR A 115 14.33 7.91 7.01
C TYR A 115 13.13 7.82 6.07
N ASP A 116 13.15 6.80 5.22
CA ASP A 116 11.99 6.36 4.48
C ASP A 116 10.84 6.09 5.49
N PRO A 117 9.67 6.74 5.38
CA PRO A 117 8.56 6.61 6.32
C PRO A 117 8.07 5.17 6.50
N ASP A 118 8.15 4.35 5.45
CA ASP A 118 7.82 2.92 5.53
C ASP A 118 8.95 2.11 6.14
N ASP A 119 10.18 2.59 5.98
CA ASP A 119 11.35 2.11 6.71
C ASP A 119 11.35 2.59 8.17
N PHE A 120 10.58 3.60 8.58
CA PHE A 120 10.38 3.93 10.00
C PHE A 120 9.39 2.96 10.65
N PHE A 121 8.29 2.64 9.96
CA PHE A 121 7.39 1.56 10.37
C PHE A 121 8.08 0.20 10.37
N CYS A 122 8.85 -0.09 9.31
CA CYS A 122 9.60 -1.33 9.22
C CYS A 122 10.83 -1.33 10.11
N LYS A 123 11.60 -0.25 10.34
CA LYS A 123 12.80 -0.24 11.19
C LYS A 123 12.49 -0.16 12.67
N ASP A 124 11.43 0.47 13.17
CA ASP A 124 11.08 0.28 14.59
C ASP A 124 10.65 -1.18 14.84
N ILE A 125 10.09 -1.84 13.82
CA ILE A 125 9.74 -3.27 13.82
C ILE A 125 10.97 -4.19 13.52
N CYS A 126 11.94 -3.75 12.70
CA CYS A 126 13.08 -4.53 12.22
C CYS A 126 14.36 -4.29 13.05
N ALA A 127 14.51 -3.14 13.70
CA ALA A 127 15.46 -2.95 14.79
C ALA A 127 15.09 -3.83 16.00
N THR A 128 13.81 -4.25 16.09
CA THR A 128 13.38 -5.31 17.00
C THR A 128 13.72 -6.72 16.47
N TYR A 129 13.96 -6.88 15.16
CA TYR A 129 14.15 -8.19 14.52
C TYR A 129 15.62 -8.65 14.38
N ASN A 130 16.60 -7.75 14.51
CA ASN A 130 18.03 -8.13 14.55
C ASN A 130 18.60 -8.35 15.97
N VAL A 131 17.79 -8.86 16.91
CA VAL A 131 18.27 -9.25 18.24
C VAL A 131 17.76 -10.64 18.60
N LEU A 132 18.38 -11.66 18.01
CA LEU A 132 18.50 -12.96 18.69
C LEU A 132 19.75 -13.03 19.60
N TYR A 133 20.57 -11.97 19.69
CA TYR A 133 21.70 -11.94 20.63
C TYR A 133 21.99 -10.52 21.17
N ASN A 134 21.73 -10.33 22.47
CA ASN A 134 22.18 -9.28 23.41
C ASN A 134 21.21 -8.19 23.90
N LYS A 135 21.14 -8.14 25.25
CA LYS A 135 20.29 -7.38 26.18
C LYS A 135 20.52 -5.86 26.23
N VAL A 136 21.25 -5.26 25.29
CA VAL A 136 21.83 -3.90 25.45
C VAL A 136 20.98 -2.78 24.83
N LYS A 137 19.96 -3.08 24.02
CA LYS A 137 19.29 -2.06 23.18
C LYS A 137 17.82 -1.74 23.47
N TYR A 138 17.23 -2.20 24.57
CA TYR A 138 15.96 -1.60 25.05
C TYR A 138 16.12 -0.09 25.31
N ASN A 139 17.33 0.33 25.69
CA ASN A 139 17.71 1.74 25.79
C ASN A 139 17.79 2.48 24.46
N GLN A 140 17.86 1.83 23.29
CA GLN A 140 18.03 2.53 22.01
C GLN A 140 16.70 2.97 21.37
N SER A 141 15.63 2.16 21.40
CA SER A 141 14.31 2.59 20.90
C SER A 141 13.67 3.63 21.82
N GLU A 142 13.84 3.49 23.14
CA GLU A 142 13.43 4.53 24.10
C GLU A 142 14.31 5.78 23.97
N ARG A 143 15.62 5.65 23.66
CA ARG A 143 16.46 6.80 23.26
C ARG A 143 16.09 7.37 21.90
N TYR A 144 15.53 6.58 20.97
CA TYR A 144 15.07 7.06 19.67
C TYR A 144 13.80 7.87 19.83
N TYR A 145 12.81 7.34 20.57
CA TYR A 145 11.61 8.07 20.95
C TYR A 145 11.93 9.29 21.82
N LYS A 146 12.88 9.18 22.76
CA LYS A 146 13.34 10.33 23.57
C LYS A 146 14.15 11.33 22.75
N ARG A 147 14.95 10.91 21.76
CA ARG A 147 15.70 11.83 20.88
C ARG A 147 14.77 12.53 19.92
N ALA A 148 13.84 11.81 19.28
CA ALA A 148 12.75 12.38 18.53
C ALA A 148 12.01 13.40 19.42
N LYS A 149 11.55 13.01 20.61
CA LYS A 149 10.89 13.91 21.57
C LYS A 149 11.73 15.11 22.05
N ILE A 150 13.05 15.01 22.09
CA ILE A 150 13.95 16.12 22.50
C ILE A 150 14.26 17.05 21.31
N HIS A 151 14.33 16.54 20.08
CA HIS A 151 14.49 17.35 18.88
C HIS A 151 13.16 18.06 18.50
N HIS A 152 12.02 17.35 18.65
CA HIS A 152 10.65 17.83 18.41
C HIS A 152 10.30 19.17 19.05
N ALA A 153 10.87 19.50 20.22
CA ALA A 153 10.40 20.63 21.04
C ALA A 153 10.59 22.03 20.42
N ASN A 154 11.44 22.20 19.38
CA ASN A 154 11.72 23.52 18.80
C ASN A 154 11.20 23.72 17.38
N ASP A 155 11.06 22.68 16.55
CA ASP A 155 10.55 22.78 15.17
C ASP A 155 9.03 22.45 15.05
N ASP A 156 8.44 21.73 16.02
CA ASP A 156 6.98 21.46 16.02
C ASP A 156 6.14 22.73 16.14
N GLN A 157 6.66 23.76 16.83
CA GLN A 157 5.93 25.01 17.07
C GLN A 157 5.52 25.70 15.76
N ALA A 158 6.39 25.72 14.75
CA ALA A 158 6.07 26.36 13.47
C ALA A 158 4.94 25.64 12.72
N THR A 159 4.91 24.29 12.79
CA THR A 159 3.85 23.50 12.15
C THR A 159 2.54 23.60 12.92
N ASP A 160 2.60 23.55 14.25
CA ASP A 160 1.43 23.80 15.11
C ASP A 160 0.85 25.19 14.86
N ASP A 161 1.70 26.22 14.75
CA ASP A 161 1.28 27.58 14.45
C ASP A 161 0.56 27.67 13.09
N ILE A 162 1.01 26.91 12.09
CA ILE A 162 0.34 26.83 10.77
C ILE A 162 -1.05 26.21 10.89
N LEU A 163 -1.18 25.10 11.61
CA LEU A 163 -2.48 24.48 11.83
C LEU A 163 -3.42 25.37 12.63
N LEU A 164 -2.93 25.99 13.70
CA LEU A 164 -3.69 26.97 14.47
C LEU A 164 -4.12 28.14 13.58
N HIS A 165 -3.26 28.59 12.67
CA HIS A 165 -3.61 29.63 11.71
C HIS A 165 -4.69 29.19 10.74
N MET A 166 -4.64 27.95 10.22
CA MET A 166 -5.70 27.37 9.38
C MET A 166 -7.05 27.33 10.10
N VAL A 167 -7.05 26.84 11.35
CA VAL A 167 -8.23 26.77 12.22
C VAL A 167 -8.80 28.16 12.48
N SER A 168 -7.95 29.15 12.77
CA SER A 168 -8.37 30.52 13.08
C SER A 168 -9.01 31.28 11.91
N LYS A 169 -8.72 30.87 10.67
CA LYS A 169 -9.13 31.57 9.45
C LYS A 169 -10.34 30.95 8.75
N ASP A 170 -11.11 30.10 9.42
CA ASP A 170 -12.22 29.35 8.81
C ASP A 170 -11.79 28.55 7.58
N SER A 171 -10.49 28.24 7.46
CA SER A 171 -9.95 27.64 6.24
C SER A 171 -10.31 26.16 6.11
N CYS A 172 -10.76 25.56 7.21
CA CYS A 172 -11.08 24.14 7.31
C CYS A 172 -12.53 23.80 6.92
N GLN A 173 -13.40 24.79 6.69
CA GLN A 173 -14.84 24.55 6.48
C GLN A 173 -15.16 23.65 5.26
N ASN A 174 -14.26 23.63 4.27
CA ASN A 174 -14.40 22.85 3.04
C ASN A 174 -13.65 21.51 3.08
N ILE A 175 -12.90 21.21 4.14
CA ILE A 175 -12.18 19.94 4.29
C ILE A 175 -13.21 18.81 4.44
N ARG A 176 -13.02 17.79 3.60
CA ARG A 176 -13.78 16.54 3.56
C ARG A 176 -12.90 15.35 3.94
N THR A 177 -11.62 15.41 3.63
CA THR A 177 -10.66 14.34 3.94
C THR A 177 -9.51 14.91 4.76
N PHE A 178 -9.27 14.33 5.93
CA PHE A 178 -8.17 14.66 6.81
C PHE A 178 -7.33 13.41 7.09
N ILE A 179 -6.08 13.42 6.63
CA ILE A 179 -5.13 12.31 6.79
C ILE A 179 -3.90 12.83 7.53
N LEU A 180 -3.65 12.23 8.69
CA LEU A 180 -2.55 12.53 9.58
C LEU A 180 -1.68 11.28 9.79
N PRO A 181 -0.48 11.22 9.21
CA PRO A 181 0.41 10.09 9.33
C PRO A 181 0.93 9.90 10.77
N PRO A 182 1.34 8.68 11.13
CA PRO A 182 1.88 8.33 12.45
C PRO A 182 3.11 9.08 12.93
N TYR A 183 3.90 9.66 12.04
CA TYR A 183 5.10 10.41 12.40
C TYR A 183 4.82 11.90 12.66
N TRP A 184 3.57 12.36 12.53
CA TRP A 184 3.17 13.69 12.95
C TRP A 184 2.59 13.68 14.36
N CYS A 185 3.15 14.53 15.21
CA CYS A 185 2.76 14.68 16.62
C CYS A 185 2.09 16.03 16.84
N PHE A 186 0.86 16.22 16.36
CA PHE A 186 0.11 17.43 16.68
C PHE A 186 -0.52 17.34 18.06
N ASP A 187 -0.64 18.48 18.72
CA ASP A 187 -1.42 18.55 19.95
C ASP A 187 -2.87 18.12 19.71
N ALA A 188 -3.41 17.39 20.67
CA ALA A 188 -4.76 16.84 20.55
C ALA A 188 -5.82 17.94 20.40
N SER A 189 -5.63 19.12 21.03
CA SER A 189 -6.55 20.24 20.92
C SER A 189 -6.53 20.87 19.52
N THR A 190 -5.38 20.89 18.85
CA THR A 190 -5.23 21.38 17.47
C THR A 190 -6.03 20.49 16.51
N ILE A 191 -5.84 19.16 16.58
CA ILE A 191 -6.59 18.20 15.76
C ILE A 191 -8.09 18.30 16.06
N THR A 192 -8.45 18.40 17.34
CA THR A 192 -9.83 18.57 17.79
C THR A 192 -10.47 19.81 17.15
N SER A 193 -9.77 20.94 17.19
CA SER A 193 -10.26 22.21 16.63
C SER A 193 -10.39 22.13 15.10
N LEU A 194 -9.47 21.44 14.42
CA LEU A 194 -9.55 21.20 12.98
C LEU A 194 -10.80 20.36 12.63
N ILE A 195 -11.04 19.26 13.35
CA ILE A 195 -12.22 18.42 13.12
C ILE A 195 -13.51 19.20 13.45
N GLN A 196 -13.51 20.02 14.50
CA GLN A 196 -14.64 20.88 14.88
C GLN A 196 -14.99 21.91 13.79
N THR A 197 -13.97 22.53 13.20
CA THR A 197 -14.13 23.55 12.14
C THR A 197 -14.37 22.97 10.75
N SER A 198 -14.37 21.65 10.60
CA SER A 198 -14.61 20.94 9.34
C SER A 198 -15.94 20.16 9.39
N PRO A 199 -17.10 20.82 9.21
CA PRO A 199 -18.41 20.18 9.36
C PRO A 199 -18.72 19.14 8.29
N ASN A 200 -18.06 19.23 7.12
CA ASN A 200 -18.28 18.37 5.96
C ASN A 200 -17.28 17.19 5.89
N LEU A 201 -16.64 16.83 7.01
CA LEU A 201 -15.69 15.72 7.02
C LEU A 201 -16.38 14.39 6.67
N GLU A 202 -15.87 13.77 5.61
CA GLU A 202 -16.26 12.46 5.08
C GLU A 202 -15.24 11.39 5.47
N GLU A 203 -13.96 11.76 5.65
CA GLU A 203 -12.87 10.87 6.00
C GLU A 203 -11.92 11.48 7.04
N ILE A 204 -11.64 10.69 8.08
CA ILE A 204 -10.61 10.97 9.08
C ILE A 204 -9.68 9.76 9.17
N HIS A 205 -8.41 9.98 8.92
CA HIS A 205 -7.35 9.03 9.18
C HIS A 205 -6.33 9.69 10.09
N ALA A 206 -6.33 9.36 11.37
CA ALA A 206 -5.52 10.03 12.36
C ALA A 206 -4.67 9.06 13.17
N SER A 207 -3.43 9.44 13.42
CA SER A 207 -2.49 8.73 14.29
C SER A 207 -2.22 9.40 15.63
N SER A 208 -2.69 10.63 15.78
CA SER A 208 -2.62 11.41 17.00
C SER A 208 -4.02 11.54 17.59
N GLY A 209 -4.07 11.62 18.93
CA GLY A 209 -5.33 11.69 19.66
C GLY A 209 -6.05 13.02 19.44
N PHE A 210 -7.38 13.04 19.64
CA PHE A 210 -8.23 14.23 19.66
C PHE A 210 -9.42 14.01 20.62
N GLU A 211 -10.24 15.01 20.90
CA GLU A 211 -11.44 14.78 21.71
C GLU A 211 -12.51 14.05 20.87
N PHE A 212 -12.80 12.79 21.18
CA PHE A 212 -13.69 11.97 20.34
C PHE A 212 -15.13 12.51 20.23
N GLU A 213 -15.57 13.31 21.21
CA GLU A 213 -16.91 13.92 21.24
C GLU A 213 -17.20 14.82 20.02
N VAL A 214 -16.17 15.35 19.38
CA VAL A 214 -16.32 16.20 18.19
C VAL A 214 -16.89 15.45 16.98
N LEU A 215 -16.88 14.11 17.01
CA LEU A 215 -17.44 13.26 15.96
C LEU A 215 -18.96 13.08 16.08
N ARG A 216 -19.58 13.38 17.25
CA ARG A 216 -20.99 13.09 17.53
C ARG A 216 -21.98 13.68 16.52
N ASN A 217 -21.61 14.78 15.87
CA ASN A 217 -22.45 15.48 14.90
C ASN A 217 -21.91 15.40 13.46
N ARG A 218 -21.03 14.44 13.15
CA ARG A 218 -20.43 14.29 11.82
C ARG A 218 -21.21 13.27 10.99
N GLN A 219 -22.37 13.70 10.50
CA GLN A 219 -23.26 12.81 9.72
C GLN A 219 -22.69 12.44 8.35
N GLU A 220 -21.84 13.27 7.76
CA GLU A 220 -21.17 12.98 6.48
C GLU A 220 -19.97 12.03 6.63
N LEU A 221 -19.53 11.74 7.85
CA LEU A 221 -18.36 10.90 8.09
C LEU A 221 -18.65 9.44 7.70
N ARG A 222 -17.90 8.95 6.72
CA ARG A 222 -18.02 7.60 6.16
C ARG A 222 -16.80 6.73 6.45
N ASN A 223 -15.63 7.33 6.61
CA ASN A 223 -14.37 6.61 6.82
C ASN A 223 -13.64 7.16 8.05
N LEU A 224 -13.48 6.32 9.08
CA LEU A 224 -12.77 6.65 10.31
C LEU A 224 -11.67 5.63 10.58
N ARG A 225 -10.41 6.08 10.53
CA ARG A 225 -9.22 5.25 10.75
C ARG A 225 -8.35 5.87 11.83
N LEU A 226 -8.05 5.09 12.87
CA LEU A 226 -7.35 5.57 14.04
C LEU A 226 -6.11 4.72 14.31
N HIS A 227 -4.92 5.31 14.26
CA HIS A 227 -3.67 4.68 14.68
C HIS A 227 -3.32 5.04 16.12
N LEU A 228 -4.24 4.75 17.04
CA LEU A 228 -4.17 5.16 18.44
C LEU A 228 -4.07 3.96 19.37
N ASP A 229 -3.32 4.12 20.46
CA ASP A 229 -3.40 3.21 21.61
C ASP A 229 -4.73 3.46 22.33
N ILE A 230 -5.75 2.66 21.98
CA ILE A 230 -7.12 2.78 22.49
C ILE A 230 -7.15 2.86 24.02
N LEU A 231 -6.32 2.08 24.72
CA LEU A 231 -6.32 2.06 26.19
C LEU A 231 -5.79 3.38 26.76
N LYS A 232 -4.78 3.98 26.12
CA LYS A 232 -4.31 5.30 26.54
C LYS A 232 -5.31 6.40 26.20
N PHE A 233 -5.98 6.25 25.07
CA PHE A 233 -6.79 7.31 24.50
C PHE A 233 -8.19 7.39 25.11
N PHE A 234 -8.85 6.25 25.33
CA PHE A 234 -10.19 6.19 25.92
C PHE A 234 -10.18 5.90 27.42
N GLY A 235 -9.01 5.63 27.99
CA GLY A 235 -8.88 5.21 29.39
C GLY A 235 -9.80 4.03 29.69
N ASP A 236 -10.59 4.17 30.75
CA ASP A 236 -11.52 3.13 31.23
C ASP A 236 -12.94 3.24 30.65
N GLN A 237 -13.18 4.06 29.61
CA GLN A 237 -14.53 4.34 29.08
C GLN A 237 -14.73 4.00 27.59
N PRO A 238 -14.51 2.75 27.15
CA PRO A 238 -14.77 2.35 25.76
C PRO A 238 -16.24 2.51 25.35
N GLU A 239 -17.19 2.48 26.29
CA GLU A 239 -18.63 2.67 26.05
C GLU A 239 -18.95 4.05 25.48
N ALA A 240 -18.24 5.10 25.92
CA ALA A 240 -18.47 6.46 25.43
C ALA A 240 -18.16 6.55 23.93
N MET A 241 -17.06 5.90 23.50
CA MET A 241 -16.70 5.80 22.08
C MET A 241 -17.80 5.11 21.27
N VAL A 242 -18.31 3.97 21.76
CA VAL A 242 -19.39 3.23 21.08
C VAL A 242 -20.65 4.11 20.94
N GLY A 243 -21.01 4.87 21.98
CA GLY A 243 -22.13 5.80 21.93
C GLY A 243 -21.96 6.90 20.88
N ILE A 244 -20.76 7.46 20.75
CA ILE A 244 -20.42 8.45 19.72
C ILE A 244 -20.47 7.81 18.33
N LEU A 245 -19.87 6.64 18.13
CA LEU A 245 -19.91 5.94 16.84
C LEU A 245 -21.34 5.61 16.40
N ALA A 246 -22.21 5.21 17.34
CA ALA A 246 -23.62 4.95 17.06
C ALA A 246 -24.37 6.19 16.52
N SER A 247 -23.87 7.41 16.78
CA SER A 247 -24.46 8.64 16.24
C SER A 247 -24.05 8.93 14.78
N ILE A 248 -23.04 8.24 14.25
CA ILE A 248 -22.49 8.42 12.90
C ILE A 248 -23.15 7.38 11.96
N LYS A 249 -24.32 7.72 11.42
CA LYS A 249 -25.17 6.76 10.69
C LYS A 249 -24.58 6.27 9.35
N ASN A 250 -23.70 7.07 8.75
CA ASN A 250 -23.13 6.82 7.43
C ASN A 250 -21.73 6.17 7.50
N LEU A 251 -21.29 5.72 8.69
CA LEU A 251 -19.99 5.09 8.84
C LEU A 251 -19.94 3.76 8.06
N GLU A 252 -19.07 3.72 7.05
CA GLU A 252 -18.84 2.58 6.16
C GLU A 252 -17.51 1.88 6.44
N ILE A 253 -16.47 2.65 6.78
CA ILE A 253 -15.14 2.13 7.07
C ILE A 253 -14.76 2.54 8.49
N PHE A 254 -14.43 1.56 9.32
CA PHE A 254 -13.93 1.80 10.66
C PHE A 254 -12.69 0.96 10.93
N ALA A 255 -11.52 1.59 10.98
CA ALA A 255 -10.27 0.88 11.23
C ALA A 255 -9.61 1.38 12.52
N LEU A 256 -9.20 0.44 13.37
CA LEU A 256 -8.45 0.72 14.59
C LEU A 256 -7.09 0.02 14.50
N PHE A 257 -6.03 0.81 14.49
CA PHE A 257 -4.65 0.33 14.50
C PHE A 257 -4.04 0.61 15.86
N ALA A 258 -4.44 -0.20 16.84
CA ALA A 258 -3.91 -0.11 18.19
C ALA A 258 -2.76 -1.10 18.39
N ALA A 259 -1.70 -0.67 19.08
CA ALA A 259 -0.74 -1.59 19.69
C ALA A 259 -1.45 -2.32 20.84
N LEU A 260 -2.07 -3.46 20.53
CA LEU A 260 -2.94 -4.16 21.45
C LEU A 260 -2.15 -4.72 22.63
N ARG A 261 -2.17 -4.02 23.76
CA ARG A 261 -1.74 -4.59 25.05
C ARG A 261 -2.75 -5.61 25.56
N ASN A 262 -4.04 -5.46 25.21
CA ASN A 262 -5.11 -6.37 25.60
C ASN A 262 -6.01 -6.73 24.40
N PRO A 263 -5.76 -7.85 23.72
CA PRO A 263 -6.57 -8.31 22.58
C PRO A 263 -8.01 -8.66 22.98
N HIS A 264 -8.26 -9.04 24.24
CA HIS A 264 -9.56 -9.54 24.67
C HIS A 264 -10.61 -8.44 24.78
N GLU A 265 -10.23 -7.26 25.27
CA GLU A 265 -11.14 -6.11 25.32
C GLU A 265 -11.38 -5.52 23.93
N TYR A 266 -10.40 -5.67 23.05
CA TYR A 266 -10.45 -5.11 21.71
C TYR A 266 -11.54 -5.74 20.83
N PHE A 267 -11.63 -7.07 20.77
CA PHE A 267 -12.68 -7.68 19.93
C PHE A 267 -14.09 -7.41 20.47
N LYS A 268 -14.25 -7.26 21.81
CA LYS A 268 -15.53 -6.87 22.41
C LYS A 268 -15.95 -5.47 21.97
N LEU A 269 -14.99 -4.56 21.90
CA LEU A 269 -15.22 -3.22 21.37
C LEU A 269 -15.64 -3.26 19.91
N ILE A 270 -14.92 -3.99 19.06
CA ILE A 270 -15.29 -4.17 17.64
C ILE A 270 -16.67 -4.81 17.51
N ALA A 271 -17.01 -5.78 18.34
CA ALA A 271 -18.34 -6.39 18.36
C ALA A 271 -19.43 -5.35 18.69
N LYS A 272 -19.23 -4.52 19.73
CA LYS A 272 -20.14 -3.42 20.06
C LYS A 272 -20.28 -2.43 18.89
N VAL A 273 -19.18 -2.08 18.23
CA VAL A 273 -19.19 -1.17 17.07
C VAL A 273 -19.99 -1.75 15.90
N LEU A 274 -19.75 -3.00 15.52
CA LEU A 274 -20.51 -3.69 14.46
C LEU A 274 -22.02 -3.72 14.75
N MET A 275 -22.39 -3.88 16.02
CA MET A 275 -23.79 -3.92 16.43
C MET A 275 -24.49 -2.56 16.36
N VAL A 276 -23.77 -1.45 16.55
CA VAL A 276 -24.35 -0.09 16.52
C VAL A 276 -24.16 0.62 15.18
N CYS A 277 -23.24 0.15 14.32
CA CYS A 277 -22.91 0.72 13.01
C CYS A 277 -23.21 -0.29 11.89
N PRO A 278 -24.47 -0.49 11.49
CA PRO A 278 -24.86 -1.55 10.56
C PRO A 278 -24.42 -1.32 9.10
N ASN A 279 -23.92 -0.13 8.77
CA ASN A 279 -23.45 0.21 7.42
C ASN A 279 -21.95 -0.04 7.22
N ILE A 280 -21.24 -0.53 8.24
CA ILE A 280 -19.83 -0.86 8.10
C ILE A 280 -19.67 -1.97 7.05
N THR A 281 -18.85 -1.69 6.05
CA THR A 281 -18.43 -2.60 4.97
C THR A 281 -16.98 -3.05 5.13
N SER A 282 -16.16 -2.32 5.89
CA SER A 282 -14.77 -2.68 6.15
C SER A 282 -14.32 -2.29 7.56
N LEU A 283 -13.54 -3.18 8.17
CA LEU A 283 -12.83 -2.93 9.43
C LEU A 283 -11.32 -2.68 9.23
N GLY A 284 -10.84 -2.48 8.00
CA GLY A 284 -9.41 -2.47 7.69
C GLY A 284 -8.72 -3.81 8.02
N LEU A 285 -7.49 -3.78 8.56
CA LEU A 285 -6.78 -4.99 9.01
C LEU A 285 -7.07 -5.39 10.47
N VAL A 286 -8.25 -5.02 10.95
CA VAL A 286 -8.72 -5.44 12.27
C VAL A 286 -9.29 -6.85 12.18
N ASP A 287 -8.83 -7.74 13.07
CA ASP A 287 -9.40 -9.09 13.16
C ASP A 287 -10.87 -9.01 13.58
N SER A 288 -11.74 -9.29 12.63
CA SER A 288 -13.19 -9.31 12.83
C SER A 288 -13.69 -10.66 13.32
N SER A 289 -12.90 -11.73 13.20
CA SER A 289 -13.36 -13.11 13.47
C SER A 289 -13.75 -13.34 14.93
N PHE A 290 -13.01 -12.76 15.88
CA PHE A 290 -13.32 -12.82 17.31
C PHE A 290 -14.58 -12.04 17.66
N ALA A 291 -14.73 -10.85 17.08
CA ALA A 291 -15.89 -10.00 17.30
C ALA A 291 -17.16 -10.69 16.77
N LEU A 292 -17.10 -11.25 15.57
CA LEU A 292 -18.20 -11.98 14.94
C LEU A 292 -18.55 -13.24 15.72
N HIS A 293 -17.56 -14.02 16.16
CA HIS A 293 -17.82 -15.19 16.99
C HIS A 293 -18.45 -14.81 18.35
N HIS A 294 -17.99 -13.73 18.96
CA HIS A 294 -18.57 -13.22 20.20
C HIS A 294 -20.05 -12.81 20.01
N ILE A 295 -20.36 -12.07 18.95
CA ILE A 295 -21.74 -11.71 18.59
C ILE A 295 -22.59 -12.97 18.36
N HIS A 296 -22.07 -13.94 17.62
CA HIS A 296 -22.77 -15.21 17.36
C HIS A 296 -23.14 -15.94 18.65
N LYS A 297 -22.27 -15.92 19.67
CA LYS A 297 -22.55 -16.55 20.97
C LYS A 297 -23.58 -15.81 21.81
N GLU A 298 -23.63 -14.48 21.69
CA GLU A 298 -24.52 -13.65 22.51
C GLU A 298 -25.92 -13.44 21.92
N LYS A 299 -26.09 -13.65 20.61
CA LYS A 299 -27.35 -13.34 19.91
C LYS A 299 -28.10 -14.60 19.52
N GLU A 300 -29.36 -14.65 19.93
CA GLU A 300 -30.29 -15.73 19.55
C GLU A 300 -30.78 -15.58 18.10
N THR A 301 -30.89 -14.35 17.61
CA THR A 301 -31.36 -14.08 16.25
C THR A 301 -30.18 -14.00 15.27
N PRO A 302 -30.27 -14.62 14.09
CA PRO A 302 -29.25 -14.49 13.06
C PRO A 302 -29.14 -13.05 12.58
N ILE A 303 -27.93 -12.49 12.65
CA ILE A 303 -27.59 -11.15 12.15
C ILE A 303 -26.71 -11.34 10.92
N GLN A 304 -26.99 -10.61 9.84
CA GLN A 304 -26.10 -10.55 8.68
C GLN A 304 -25.47 -9.16 8.58
N PHE A 305 -24.15 -9.11 8.56
CA PHE A 305 -23.39 -7.88 8.40
C PHE A 305 -23.11 -7.60 6.92
N LYS A 306 -22.95 -6.31 6.58
CA LYS A 306 -22.60 -5.84 5.24
C LYS A 306 -21.09 -5.84 4.98
N LEU A 307 -20.31 -6.59 5.76
CA LEU A 307 -18.86 -6.62 5.63
C LEU A 307 -18.48 -7.22 4.27
N GLN A 308 -17.77 -6.42 3.48
CA GLN A 308 -17.21 -6.78 2.17
C GLN A 308 -15.70 -6.99 2.25
N LYS A 309 -15.00 -6.27 3.14
CA LYS A 309 -13.55 -6.38 3.31
C LYS A 309 -13.20 -6.77 4.74
N CYS A 310 -12.60 -7.94 4.89
CA CYS A 310 -12.32 -8.53 6.18
C CYS A 310 -10.85 -8.94 6.33
N PHE A 311 -10.37 -8.84 7.56
CA PHE A 311 -9.18 -9.52 8.03
C PHE A 311 -9.57 -10.51 9.13
N TRP A 312 -9.13 -11.76 9.01
CA TRP A 312 -9.38 -12.84 9.97
C TRP A 312 -8.06 -13.45 10.42
N GLY A 313 -7.73 -13.36 11.71
CA GLY A 313 -6.46 -13.84 12.27
C GLY A 313 -5.59 -12.74 12.87
N VAL A 314 -4.29 -12.98 13.03
CA VAL A 314 -3.37 -12.03 13.68
C VAL A 314 -2.50 -11.35 12.62
N CYS A 315 -2.64 -10.04 12.48
CA CYS A 315 -1.89 -9.26 11.50
C CYS A 315 -0.37 -9.45 11.66
N ARG A 316 0.36 -9.68 10.56
CA ARG A 316 1.82 -9.80 10.57
C ARG A 316 2.52 -8.61 11.23
N ARG A 317 1.97 -7.39 11.09
CA ARG A 317 2.51 -6.17 11.72
C ARG A 317 2.28 -6.15 13.23
N THR A 318 1.18 -6.73 13.74
CA THR A 318 0.95 -6.82 15.18
C THR A 318 1.76 -7.97 15.82
N ARG A 319 2.22 -8.94 15.03
CA ARG A 319 3.08 -10.05 15.49
C ARG A 319 4.30 -9.60 16.27
N THR A 320 5.01 -8.56 15.82
CA THR A 320 6.24 -8.11 16.49
C THR A 320 5.97 -7.49 17.85
N LEU A 321 4.78 -6.91 18.05
CA LEU A 321 4.29 -6.49 19.36
C LEU A 321 3.92 -7.70 20.21
N PHE A 322 3.30 -8.72 19.62
CA PHE A 322 2.87 -9.92 20.33
C PHE A 322 4.00 -10.90 20.67
N GLN A 323 5.18 -10.85 20.04
CA GLN A 323 6.30 -11.70 20.47
C GLN A 323 6.78 -11.41 21.90
N LYS A 324 6.47 -10.23 22.44
CA LYS A 324 6.85 -9.82 23.81
C LYS A 324 5.83 -10.22 24.87
N VAL A 325 4.59 -10.49 24.48
CA VAL A 325 3.53 -10.94 25.38
C VAL A 325 3.31 -12.42 25.06
N PRO A 326 3.34 -13.36 26.02
CA PRO A 326 2.96 -14.73 25.75
C PRO A 326 1.47 -14.78 25.41
N PHE A 327 1.13 -14.40 24.18
CA PHE A 327 -0.18 -14.53 23.64
C PHE A 327 -0.43 -16.03 23.58
N ASN A 328 -1.51 -16.47 24.21
CA ASN A 328 -1.89 -17.87 24.19
C ASN A 328 -2.48 -18.18 22.80
N ILE A 329 -1.60 -18.25 21.79
CA ILE A 329 -1.86 -18.75 20.44
C ILE A 329 -2.64 -20.08 20.45
N PRO A 330 -2.55 -20.97 21.47
CA PRO A 330 -3.43 -22.15 21.55
C PRO A 330 -4.92 -21.83 21.39
N ALA A 331 -5.41 -20.67 21.85
CA ALA A 331 -6.83 -20.30 21.70
C ALA A 331 -7.28 -20.14 20.23
N TYR A 332 -6.36 -19.79 19.31
CA TYR A 332 -6.63 -19.69 17.87
C TYR A 332 -6.50 -21.04 17.14
N ARG A 333 -5.72 -21.98 17.68
CA ARG A 333 -5.43 -23.25 16.99
C ARG A 333 -6.59 -24.23 16.97
N ASP A 334 -7.54 -24.08 17.90
CA ASP A 334 -8.66 -25.01 18.06
C ASP A 334 -10.01 -24.42 17.62
N SER A 335 -10.02 -23.28 16.93
CA SER A 335 -11.23 -22.48 16.74
C SER A 335 -11.72 -22.38 15.29
N SER A 336 -11.90 -23.54 14.63
CA SER A 336 -12.61 -23.63 13.34
C SER A 336 -13.98 -22.95 13.36
N GLU A 337 -14.57 -22.81 14.54
CA GLU A 337 -15.81 -22.08 14.78
C GLU A 337 -15.72 -20.58 14.49
N PHE A 338 -14.56 -19.93 14.67
CA PHE A 338 -14.45 -18.49 14.41
C PHE A 338 -14.64 -18.20 12.93
N ILE A 339 -13.97 -18.96 12.06
CA ILE A 339 -14.08 -18.77 10.61
C ILE A 339 -15.47 -19.20 10.13
N ARG A 340 -16.00 -20.33 10.61
CA ARG A 340 -17.37 -20.75 10.30
C ARG A 340 -18.39 -19.66 10.63
N ASN A 341 -18.38 -19.16 11.87
CA ASN A 341 -19.33 -18.14 12.31
C ASN A 341 -19.14 -16.82 11.54
N SER A 342 -17.89 -16.47 11.20
CA SER A 342 -17.60 -15.27 10.42
C SER A 342 -18.17 -15.35 9.01
N VAL A 343 -18.04 -16.51 8.36
CA VAL A 343 -18.63 -16.79 7.04
C VAL A 343 -20.17 -16.75 7.09
N GLU A 344 -20.79 -17.35 8.12
CA GLU A 344 -22.24 -17.34 8.30
C GLU A 344 -22.81 -15.94 8.51
N LEU A 345 -22.13 -15.12 9.32
CA LEU A 345 -22.55 -13.75 9.64
C LEU A 345 -22.21 -12.73 8.54
N CYS A 346 -21.22 -13.02 7.69
CA CYS A 346 -20.73 -12.11 6.64
C CYS A 346 -20.67 -12.79 5.26
N PRO A 347 -21.82 -13.18 4.68
CA PRO A 347 -21.84 -13.86 3.38
C PRO A 347 -21.42 -12.96 2.19
N LEU A 348 -21.35 -11.64 2.39
CA LEU A 348 -21.04 -10.64 1.37
C LEU A 348 -19.55 -10.31 1.26
N VAL A 349 -18.65 -11.05 1.92
CA VAL A 349 -17.21 -10.79 1.83
C VAL A 349 -16.72 -10.97 0.40
N GLU A 350 -16.10 -9.92 -0.12
CA GLU A 350 -15.48 -9.82 -1.45
C GLU A 350 -13.95 -9.87 -1.38
N GLU A 351 -13.38 -9.31 -0.31
CA GLU A 351 -11.94 -9.23 -0.05
C GLU A 351 -11.63 -9.79 1.33
N LEU A 352 -10.82 -10.85 1.38
CA LEU A 352 -10.43 -11.49 2.62
C LEU A 352 -8.92 -11.65 2.70
N ALA A 353 -8.34 -11.16 3.79
CA ALA A 353 -7.02 -11.57 4.24
C ALA A 353 -7.17 -12.48 5.47
N LEU A 354 -6.66 -13.71 5.37
CA LEU A 354 -6.83 -14.76 6.37
C LEU A 354 -5.48 -15.33 6.78
N GLN A 355 -5.22 -15.32 8.09
CA GLN A 355 -4.13 -16.09 8.66
C GLN A 355 -4.59 -17.51 8.95
N VAL A 356 -3.91 -18.48 8.35
CA VAL A 356 -4.30 -19.89 8.40
C VAL A 356 -3.56 -20.57 9.55
N PHE A 357 -4.32 -21.03 10.55
CA PHE A 357 -3.79 -21.77 11.71
C PHE A 357 -4.00 -23.28 11.59
N ASP A 358 -5.09 -23.70 10.94
CA ASP A 358 -5.46 -25.10 10.79
C ASP A 358 -6.14 -25.37 9.45
N LYS A 359 -6.30 -26.67 9.14
CA LYS A 359 -6.98 -27.15 7.93
C LYS A 359 -8.51 -26.92 7.97
N PRO A 360 -9.26 -27.25 9.03
CA PRO A 360 -10.71 -27.05 9.04
C PRO A 360 -11.17 -25.61 8.75
N ASN A 361 -10.40 -24.61 9.18
CA ASN A 361 -10.73 -23.18 9.06
C ASN A 361 -11.11 -22.76 7.63
N ILE A 362 -10.30 -23.11 6.63
CA ILE A 362 -10.47 -22.50 5.30
C ILE A 362 -11.52 -23.20 4.44
N ARG A 363 -11.99 -24.39 4.82
CA ARG A 363 -13.06 -25.07 4.06
C ARG A 363 -14.35 -24.28 4.06
N TYR A 364 -14.63 -23.53 5.12
CA TYR A 364 -15.83 -22.71 5.20
C TYR A 364 -15.84 -21.57 4.18
N LEU A 365 -14.69 -21.16 3.65
CA LEU A 365 -14.60 -20.09 2.64
C LEU A 365 -15.35 -20.42 1.35
N SER A 366 -15.64 -21.69 1.05
CA SER A 366 -16.42 -22.06 -0.14
C SER A 366 -17.88 -21.60 -0.11
N HIS A 367 -18.37 -21.13 1.05
CA HIS A 367 -19.67 -20.48 1.15
C HIS A 367 -19.64 -18.99 0.78
N LEU A 368 -18.46 -18.35 0.67
CA LEU A 368 -18.34 -16.94 0.30
C LEU A 368 -18.43 -16.77 -1.23
N LYS A 369 -19.65 -16.67 -1.75
CA LYS A 369 -19.90 -16.62 -3.21
C LYS A 369 -19.46 -15.32 -3.91
N HIS A 370 -19.13 -14.29 -3.14
CA HIS A 370 -18.67 -12.99 -3.64
C HIS A 370 -17.16 -12.78 -3.51
N LEU A 371 -16.43 -13.75 -2.93
CA LEU A 371 -15.00 -13.63 -2.68
C LEU A 371 -14.22 -13.57 -4.00
N THR A 372 -13.59 -12.44 -4.27
CA THR A 372 -12.78 -12.21 -5.49
C THR A 372 -11.31 -11.96 -5.18
N THR A 373 -11.01 -11.43 -3.99
CA THR A 373 -9.64 -11.22 -3.50
C THR A 373 -9.40 -12.06 -2.26
N LEU A 374 -8.38 -12.92 -2.31
CA LEU A 374 -8.02 -13.79 -1.21
C LEU A 374 -6.52 -13.69 -0.93
N GLU A 375 -6.18 -13.34 0.30
CA GLU A 375 -4.83 -13.44 0.85
C GLU A 375 -4.80 -14.51 1.94
N LEU A 376 -3.90 -15.47 1.80
CA LEU A 376 -3.68 -16.55 2.76
C LEU A 376 -2.25 -16.46 3.32
N ASP A 377 -2.16 -16.22 4.62
CA ASP A 377 -0.90 -16.24 5.37
C ASP A 377 -0.77 -17.57 6.13
N PHE A 378 0.18 -18.40 5.71
CA PHE A 378 0.48 -19.72 6.24
C PHE A 378 1.63 -19.73 7.26
N ILE A 379 2.15 -18.58 7.68
CA ILE A 379 3.35 -18.48 8.52
C ILE A 379 3.24 -19.13 9.91
N HIS A 380 2.05 -19.56 10.32
CA HIS A 380 1.81 -20.26 11.58
C HIS A 380 1.36 -21.71 11.39
N TRP A 381 1.16 -22.12 10.15
CA TRP A 381 0.76 -23.48 9.83
C TRP A 381 1.99 -24.36 9.67
N LYS A 382 2.23 -25.19 10.70
CA LYS A 382 3.36 -26.13 10.77
C LYS A 382 3.48 -27.12 9.61
N THR A 383 2.40 -27.38 8.88
CA THR A 383 2.33 -28.44 7.87
C THR A 383 1.51 -27.96 6.66
N PHE A 384 2.01 -26.95 5.96
CA PHE A 384 1.39 -26.54 4.70
C PHE A 384 1.26 -27.75 3.74
N SER A 385 0.09 -27.88 3.11
CA SER A 385 -0.22 -28.96 2.18
C SER A 385 -0.81 -28.37 0.91
N MET A 386 -0.11 -28.54 -0.21
CA MET A 386 -0.55 -28.05 -1.51
C MET A 386 -1.89 -28.68 -1.93
N ASP A 387 -2.08 -29.98 -1.70
CA ASP A 387 -3.35 -30.69 -2.00
C ASP A 387 -4.54 -30.02 -1.34
N PHE A 388 -4.34 -29.49 -0.15
CA PHE A 388 -5.40 -28.81 0.57
C PHE A 388 -5.73 -27.44 0.00
N LEU A 389 -4.71 -26.66 -0.36
CA LEU A 389 -4.91 -25.40 -1.07
C LEU A 389 -5.64 -25.64 -2.39
N LEU A 390 -5.22 -26.64 -3.17
CA LEU A 390 -5.86 -27.02 -4.43
C LEU A 390 -7.31 -27.49 -4.23
N ALA A 391 -7.60 -28.24 -3.15
CA ALA A 391 -8.97 -28.61 -2.83
C ALA A 391 -9.86 -27.38 -2.58
N LEU A 392 -9.39 -26.40 -1.79
CA LEU A 392 -10.12 -25.15 -1.60
C LEU A 392 -10.31 -24.41 -2.93
N LEU A 393 -9.24 -24.22 -3.70
CA LEU A 393 -9.29 -23.52 -4.98
C LEU A 393 -10.14 -24.26 -6.02
N SER A 394 -10.37 -25.56 -5.89
CA SER A 394 -11.32 -26.28 -6.74
C SER A 394 -12.77 -25.85 -6.51
N GLU A 395 -13.08 -25.38 -5.30
CA GLU A 395 -14.42 -24.93 -4.93
C GLU A 395 -14.64 -23.43 -5.23
N ILE A 396 -13.62 -22.60 -5.01
CA ILE A 396 -13.74 -21.13 -5.15
C ILE A 396 -12.92 -20.52 -6.30
N GLY A 397 -12.02 -21.28 -6.93
CA GLY A 397 -11.00 -20.71 -7.83
C GLY A 397 -11.58 -19.95 -9.01
N SER A 398 -12.73 -20.38 -9.54
CA SER A 398 -13.40 -19.73 -10.68
C SER A 398 -13.84 -18.29 -10.41
N GLN A 399 -14.08 -17.89 -9.16
CA GLN A 399 -14.46 -16.51 -8.78
C GLN A 399 -13.25 -15.66 -8.33
N ILE A 400 -12.11 -16.28 -8.02
CA ILE A 400 -10.92 -15.56 -7.56
C ILE A 400 -10.24 -14.83 -8.71
N LYS A 401 -10.06 -13.52 -8.53
CA LYS A 401 -9.32 -12.63 -9.44
C LYS A 401 -7.96 -12.23 -8.89
N HIS A 402 -7.84 -12.14 -7.56
CA HIS A 402 -6.59 -11.75 -6.92
C HIS A 402 -6.27 -12.74 -5.82
N LEU A 403 -5.15 -13.44 -5.96
CA LEU A 403 -4.67 -14.42 -4.98
C LEU A 403 -3.29 -14.03 -4.44
N SER A 404 -3.17 -13.98 -3.11
CA SER A 404 -1.91 -13.83 -2.40
C SER A 404 -1.68 -15.01 -1.48
N LEU A 405 -0.51 -15.61 -1.54
CA LEU A 405 -0.09 -16.74 -0.72
C LEU A 405 1.24 -16.38 -0.05
N ASP A 406 1.27 -16.33 1.28
CA ASP A 406 2.52 -16.23 2.04
C ASP A 406 2.75 -17.54 2.79
N VAL A 407 3.74 -18.31 2.34
CA VAL A 407 4.18 -19.58 2.97
C VAL A 407 5.58 -19.46 3.56
N ASN A 408 6.14 -18.26 3.61
CA ASN A 408 7.51 -18.04 4.03
C ASN A 408 7.60 -18.02 5.57
N ASP A 409 7.73 -19.20 6.18
CA ASP A 409 8.14 -19.27 7.58
C ASP A 409 9.67 -19.14 7.70
N PRO A 410 10.19 -18.02 8.22
CA PRO A 410 11.63 -17.81 8.40
C PRO A 410 12.29 -18.84 9.33
N LEU A 411 11.51 -19.61 10.10
CA LEU A 411 12.03 -20.64 11.02
C LEU A 411 12.17 -22.01 10.36
N TYR A 412 11.50 -22.27 9.24
CA TYR A 412 11.55 -23.56 8.54
C TYR A 412 12.19 -23.36 7.17
N THR A 413 13.49 -23.68 7.08
CA THR A 413 14.26 -23.56 5.84
C THR A 413 13.92 -24.65 4.81
N GLU A 414 13.12 -25.65 5.18
CA GLU A 414 12.71 -26.74 4.30
C GLU A 414 11.39 -26.43 3.59
N GLY A 415 11.53 -25.55 2.59
CA GLY A 415 10.73 -25.31 1.40
C GLY A 415 9.34 -25.94 1.29
N HIS A 416 8.33 -25.20 1.74
CA HIS A 416 6.98 -25.36 1.19
C HIS A 416 6.97 -24.85 -0.25
N GLU A 417 6.97 -25.79 -1.19
CA GLU A 417 6.85 -25.51 -2.62
C GLU A 417 5.38 -25.26 -2.99
N ILE A 418 5.14 -24.19 -3.72
CA ILE A 418 3.84 -23.84 -4.30
C ILE A 418 3.88 -24.13 -5.79
N TYR A 419 3.06 -25.07 -6.23
CA TYR A 419 2.93 -25.46 -7.64
C TYR A 419 1.92 -24.55 -8.34
N ILE A 420 2.41 -23.53 -9.02
CA ILE A 420 1.57 -22.46 -9.59
C ILE A 420 0.73 -22.93 -10.77
N ASP A 421 1.17 -23.95 -11.51
CA ASP A 421 0.42 -24.54 -12.61
C ASP A 421 -0.90 -25.17 -12.13
N GLY A 422 -0.89 -25.77 -10.92
CA GLY A 422 -2.11 -26.25 -10.27
C GLY A 422 -3.08 -25.12 -9.91
N ILE A 423 -2.55 -23.96 -9.47
CA ILE A 423 -3.36 -22.78 -9.16
C ILE A 423 -4.03 -22.25 -10.43
N PHE A 424 -3.28 -22.07 -11.52
CA PHE A 424 -3.82 -21.51 -12.76
C PHE A 424 -4.86 -22.40 -13.44
N LYS A 425 -4.79 -23.73 -13.23
CA LYS A 425 -5.82 -24.65 -13.69
C LYS A 425 -7.17 -24.43 -12.98
N LEU A 426 -7.13 -24.00 -11.72
CA LEU A 426 -8.33 -23.84 -10.88
C LEU A 426 -8.84 -22.39 -10.86
N CYS A 427 -7.94 -21.42 -10.98
CA CYS A 427 -8.22 -19.99 -10.93
C CYS A 427 -8.16 -19.38 -12.33
N VAL A 428 -9.16 -19.69 -13.16
CA VAL A 428 -9.16 -19.31 -14.59
C VAL A 428 -9.31 -17.81 -14.86
N ASN A 429 -9.78 -17.04 -13.88
CA ASN A 429 -10.02 -15.60 -13.97
C ASN A 429 -8.96 -14.78 -13.22
N LEU A 430 -7.80 -15.38 -12.92
CA LEU A 430 -6.79 -14.77 -12.07
C LEU A 430 -6.08 -13.61 -12.80
N GLU A 431 -6.22 -12.40 -12.24
CA GLU A 431 -5.62 -11.16 -12.75
C GLU A 431 -4.34 -10.78 -11.98
N THR A 432 -4.28 -11.09 -10.69
CA THR A 432 -3.10 -10.85 -9.83
C THR A 432 -2.73 -12.12 -9.07
N LEU A 433 -1.44 -12.49 -9.10
CA LEU A 433 -0.88 -13.54 -8.26
C LEU A 433 0.31 -13.01 -7.45
N LYS A 434 0.25 -13.12 -6.12
CA LYS A 434 1.39 -12.94 -5.22
C LYS A 434 1.71 -14.26 -4.53
N VAL A 435 2.96 -14.68 -4.59
CA VAL A 435 3.46 -15.85 -3.87
C VAL A 435 4.73 -15.47 -3.13
N ILE A 436 4.67 -15.40 -1.81
CA ILE A 436 5.84 -15.22 -0.94
C ILE A 436 6.22 -16.60 -0.39
N GLY A 437 7.19 -17.24 -1.03
CA GLY A 437 7.59 -18.63 -0.80
C GLY A 437 8.28 -19.21 -2.03
N ILE A 438 8.54 -20.53 -2.05
CA ILE A 438 9.19 -21.20 -3.19
C ILE A 438 8.13 -21.60 -4.23
N SER A 439 8.12 -20.90 -5.36
CA SER A 439 7.23 -21.17 -6.49
C SER A 439 7.88 -22.16 -7.46
N ARG A 440 7.11 -23.18 -7.86
CA ARG A 440 7.52 -24.25 -8.77
C ARG A 440 6.44 -24.50 -9.82
N VAL A 441 6.82 -25.22 -10.87
CA VAL A 441 5.91 -25.83 -11.83
C VAL A 441 6.20 -27.33 -11.93
N HIS A 442 5.18 -28.15 -12.15
CA HIS A 442 5.41 -29.57 -12.43
C HIS A 442 6.24 -29.76 -13.71
N LYS A 443 6.85 -30.93 -13.87
CA LYS A 443 7.55 -31.28 -15.11
C LYS A 443 6.53 -31.54 -16.21
N ASN A 444 6.83 -31.08 -17.43
CA ASN A 444 6.02 -31.29 -18.63
C ASN A 444 4.61 -30.68 -18.56
N VAL A 445 4.47 -29.52 -17.93
CA VAL A 445 3.19 -28.78 -17.93
C VAL A 445 2.93 -28.25 -19.34
N GLU A 446 1.78 -28.60 -19.90
CA GLU A 446 1.30 -28.07 -21.19
C GLU A 446 0.96 -26.59 -21.07
N ALA A 447 0.94 -25.88 -22.20
CA ALA A 447 0.53 -24.49 -22.23
C ALA A 447 -0.89 -24.34 -21.64
N CYS A 448 -1.10 -23.30 -20.83
CA CYS A 448 -2.33 -23.12 -20.06
C CYS A 448 -3.04 -21.84 -20.52
N ASP A 449 -4.14 -21.97 -21.27
CA ASP A 449 -4.89 -20.82 -21.81
C ASP A 449 -5.47 -19.89 -20.73
N SER A 450 -5.65 -20.40 -19.50
CA SER A 450 -6.17 -19.63 -18.36
C SER A 450 -5.25 -18.51 -17.89
N LEU A 451 -4.00 -18.50 -18.35
CA LEU A 451 -3.00 -17.49 -17.98
C LEU A 451 -3.11 -16.17 -18.75
N SER A 452 -3.98 -16.12 -19.76
CA SER A 452 -4.22 -14.90 -20.54
C SER A 452 -4.81 -13.75 -19.71
N CYS A 453 -5.44 -14.02 -18.56
CA CYS A 453 -5.99 -12.97 -17.69
C CYS A 453 -4.94 -12.33 -16.76
N LEU A 454 -3.79 -12.98 -16.55
CA LEU A 454 -2.82 -12.55 -15.55
C LEU A 454 -2.11 -11.26 -15.99
N LYS A 455 -2.29 -10.20 -15.21
CA LYS A 455 -1.70 -8.86 -15.45
C LYS A 455 -0.60 -8.53 -14.47
N ARG A 456 -0.65 -9.07 -13.25
CA ARG A 456 0.26 -8.71 -12.17
C ARG A 456 0.81 -9.95 -11.48
N LEU A 457 2.12 -9.99 -11.34
CA LEU A 457 2.83 -11.12 -10.75
C LEU A 457 3.82 -10.64 -9.70
N CYS A 458 3.72 -11.15 -8.49
CA CYS A 458 4.71 -10.95 -7.43
C CYS A 458 5.22 -12.30 -6.95
N LEU A 459 6.52 -12.55 -7.09
CA LEU A 459 7.16 -13.79 -6.66
C LEU A 459 8.25 -13.55 -5.62
N GLY A 460 8.17 -14.39 -4.59
CA GLY A 460 9.16 -14.67 -3.57
C GLY A 460 10.40 -15.31 -4.20
N ASP A 461 10.55 -16.60 -3.90
CA ASP A 461 11.56 -17.49 -4.45
C ASP A 461 10.94 -18.20 -5.64
N THR A 462 11.62 -18.23 -6.77
CA THR A 462 11.13 -18.95 -7.95
C THR A 462 12.32 -19.58 -8.66
N ASP A 463 12.09 -20.76 -9.23
CA ASP A 463 13.08 -21.37 -10.10
C ASP A 463 12.92 -20.91 -11.55
N ASN A 464 13.92 -21.25 -12.32
CA ASN A 464 14.05 -20.90 -13.71
C ASN A 464 12.92 -21.47 -14.60
N ASN A 465 12.47 -22.70 -14.32
CA ASN A 465 11.43 -23.35 -15.11
C ASN A 465 10.07 -22.68 -14.85
N CYS A 466 9.83 -22.30 -13.60
CA CYS A 466 8.64 -21.59 -13.15
C CYS A 466 8.56 -20.22 -13.83
N LEU A 467 9.64 -19.44 -13.84
CA LEU A 467 9.67 -18.14 -14.51
C LEU A 467 9.51 -18.26 -16.04
N ALA A 468 10.19 -19.23 -16.67
CA ALA A 468 10.05 -19.48 -18.11
C ALA A 468 8.61 -19.84 -18.48
N PHE A 469 8.00 -20.76 -17.72
CA PHE A 469 6.60 -21.14 -17.88
C PHE A 469 5.67 -19.92 -17.78
N LEU A 470 5.85 -19.07 -16.77
CA LEU A 470 5.04 -17.87 -16.58
C LEU A 470 5.17 -16.89 -17.74
N LEU A 471 6.40 -16.55 -18.14
CA LEU A 471 6.62 -15.59 -19.23
C LEU A 471 6.14 -16.11 -20.58
N GLN A 472 6.22 -17.42 -20.81
CA GLN A 472 5.70 -18.04 -22.03
C GLN A 472 4.16 -18.00 -22.09
N ASN A 473 3.48 -18.15 -20.96
CA ASN A 473 2.03 -18.35 -20.93
C ASN A 473 1.22 -17.11 -20.49
N CYS A 474 1.86 -16.03 -20.03
CA CYS A 474 1.20 -14.80 -19.56
C CYS A 474 1.43 -13.63 -20.54
N PRO A 475 0.82 -13.61 -21.74
CA PRO A 475 1.08 -12.58 -22.74
C PRO A 475 0.62 -11.19 -22.31
N ASN A 476 -0.30 -11.09 -21.35
CA ASN A 476 -0.88 -9.84 -20.86
C ASN A 476 -0.25 -9.34 -19.55
N LEU A 477 0.92 -9.87 -19.17
CA LEU A 477 1.61 -9.45 -17.96
C LEU A 477 2.08 -7.99 -18.08
N GLU A 478 1.56 -7.12 -17.22
CA GLU A 478 1.84 -5.68 -17.16
C GLU A 478 2.80 -5.31 -16.03
N GLU A 479 2.75 -6.04 -14.91
CA GLU A 479 3.55 -5.74 -13.71
C GLU A 479 4.22 -6.99 -13.16
N MET A 480 5.52 -6.92 -12.90
CA MET A 480 6.30 -8.03 -12.36
C MET A 480 7.21 -7.61 -11.20
N PHE A 481 7.01 -8.24 -10.04
CA PHE A 481 7.77 -8.01 -8.82
C PHE A 481 8.51 -9.29 -8.46
N LEU A 482 9.84 -9.27 -8.51
CA LEU A 482 10.68 -10.42 -8.16
C LEU A 482 11.56 -10.07 -6.95
N THR A 483 11.39 -10.82 -5.87
CA THR A 483 12.07 -10.52 -4.60
C THR A 483 13.36 -11.32 -4.37
N GLN A 484 13.58 -12.42 -5.10
CA GLN A 484 14.78 -13.26 -4.98
C GLN A 484 15.65 -13.32 -6.23
N MET A 485 16.87 -13.85 -6.06
CA MET A 485 17.89 -13.94 -7.11
C MET A 485 17.56 -15.05 -8.11
N LEU A 486 17.42 -14.66 -9.37
CA LEU A 486 17.59 -15.57 -10.49
C LEU A 486 19.08 -15.84 -10.66
N ARG A 487 19.48 -17.11 -10.56
CA ARG A 487 20.89 -17.49 -10.65
C ARG A 487 21.33 -17.57 -12.12
N GLY A 488 22.41 -16.87 -12.46
CA GLY A 488 23.13 -16.99 -13.72
C GLY A 488 22.56 -16.17 -14.88
N ASN A 489 23.00 -16.50 -16.10
CA ASN A 489 22.61 -15.85 -17.36
C ASN A 489 21.22 -16.29 -17.85
N LEU A 490 20.48 -17.04 -17.04
CA LEU A 490 19.26 -17.69 -17.51
C LEU A 490 18.08 -16.73 -17.62
N LEU A 491 18.03 -15.68 -16.80
CA LEU A 491 17.03 -14.63 -17.00
C LEU A 491 17.20 -13.99 -18.39
N GLU A 492 18.44 -13.80 -18.83
CA GLU A 492 18.75 -13.33 -20.17
C GLU A 492 18.24 -14.31 -21.24
N GLU A 493 18.46 -15.62 -21.06
CA GLU A 493 17.98 -16.63 -22.01
C GLU A 493 16.44 -16.66 -22.08
N ILE A 494 15.78 -16.64 -20.92
CA ILE A 494 14.33 -16.65 -20.81
C ILE A 494 13.73 -15.40 -21.46
N LEU A 495 14.25 -14.21 -21.16
CA LEU A 495 13.72 -12.96 -21.72
C LEU A 495 14.01 -12.81 -23.22
N ARG A 496 15.11 -13.37 -23.72
CA ARG A 496 15.36 -13.46 -25.17
C ARG A 496 14.36 -14.36 -25.86
N GLN A 497 13.99 -15.47 -25.24
CA GLN A 497 13.06 -16.43 -25.81
C GLN A 497 11.61 -15.96 -25.68
N TYR A 498 11.28 -15.28 -24.59
CA TYR A 498 9.92 -14.87 -24.22
C TYR A 498 9.92 -13.39 -23.77
N PRO A 499 10.08 -12.44 -24.70
CA PRO A 499 10.07 -11.02 -24.35
C PRO A 499 8.68 -10.61 -23.85
N PRO A 500 8.56 -10.01 -22.64
CA PRO A 500 7.25 -9.65 -22.10
C PRO A 500 6.78 -8.35 -22.74
N LEU A 501 6.09 -8.49 -23.89
CA LEU A 501 5.75 -7.36 -24.75
C LEU A 501 4.89 -6.30 -24.07
N ASN A 502 4.08 -6.66 -23.07
CA ASN A 502 3.16 -5.77 -22.38
C ASN A 502 3.66 -5.27 -21.01
N LEU A 503 4.88 -5.61 -20.61
CA LEU A 503 5.41 -5.27 -19.29
C LEU A 503 5.69 -3.77 -19.18
N LYS A 504 5.02 -3.12 -18.22
CA LYS A 504 5.14 -1.69 -17.91
C LYS A 504 5.92 -1.42 -16.63
N ILE A 505 5.78 -2.31 -15.63
CA ILE A 505 6.40 -2.12 -14.32
C ILE A 505 7.23 -3.35 -13.98
N ILE A 506 8.49 -3.11 -13.59
CA ILE A 506 9.34 -4.18 -13.06
C ILE A 506 10.04 -3.74 -11.76
N TYR A 507 9.92 -4.59 -10.74
CA TYR A 507 10.62 -4.44 -9.47
C TYR A 507 11.52 -5.65 -9.24
N LEU A 508 12.80 -5.39 -8.98
CA LEU A 508 13.81 -6.43 -8.77
C LEU A 508 14.53 -6.13 -7.46
N HIS A 509 14.17 -6.85 -6.40
CA HIS A 509 14.62 -6.52 -5.04
C HIS A 509 16.14 -6.70 -4.84
N ARG A 510 16.74 -7.69 -5.49
CA ARG A 510 18.15 -8.06 -5.28
C ARG A 510 19.03 -7.63 -6.44
N ILE A 511 20.33 -7.55 -6.14
CA ILE A 511 21.37 -7.18 -7.10
C ILE A 511 21.37 -8.18 -8.26
N ILE A 512 21.08 -7.67 -9.45
CA ILE A 512 21.16 -8.41 -10.71
C ILE A 512 22.42 -7.90 -11.43
N PRO A 513 23.22 -8.78 -12.06
CA PRO A 513 24.34 -8.33 -12.87
C PRO A 513 23.89 -7.29 -13.91
N ARG A 514 24.66 -6.21 -14.06
CA ARG A 514 24.31 -5.07 -14.94
C ARG A 514 23.95 -5.48 -16.36
N GLU A 515 24.62 -6.49 -16.90
CA GLU A 515 24.32 -7.02 -18.24
C GLU A 515 22.91 -7.58 -18.35
N ASN A 516 22.41 -8.25 -17.31
CA ASN A 516 21.06 -8.78 -17.30
C ASN A 516 20.03 -7.64 -17.28
N ILE A 517 20.27 -6.59 -16.49
CA ILE A 517 19.40 -5.39 -16.43
C ILE A 517 19.27 -4.78 -17.83
N LYS A 518 20.39 -4.59 -18.53
CA LYS A 518 20.42 -4.07 -19.89
C LYS A 518 19.54 -4.90 -20.83
N ILE A 519 19.61 -6.22 -20.71
CA ILE A 519 18.79 -7.14 -21.53
C ILE A 519 17.30 -7.01 -21.20
N ILE A 520 16.91 -6.86 -19.93
CA ILE A 520 15.50 -6.61 -19.57
C ILE A 520 15.02 -5.35 -20.26
N LEU A 521 15.76 -4.25 -20.10
CA LEU A 521 15.37 -2.92 -20.60
C LEU A 521 15.34 -2.87 -22.14
N GLN A 522 16.21 -3.63 -22.81
CA GLN A 522 16.19 -3.74 -24.27
C GLN A 522 15.02 -4.57 -24.82
N ASN A 523 14.51 -5.54 -24.07
CA ASN A 523 13.44 -6.43 -24.52
C ASN A 523 12.04 -5.97 -24.08
N ALA A 524 11.92 -5.28 -22.95
CA ALA A 524 10.65 -4.73 -22.45
C ALA A 524 10.38 -3.33 -23.04
N LYS A 525 9.94 -3.29 -24.31
CA LYS A 525 9.75 -2.03 -25.05
C LYS A 525 8.70 -1.08 -24.46
N ASN A 526 7.78 -1.61 -23.67
CA ASN A 526 6.69 -0.86 -23.04
C ASN A 526 6.96 -0.53 -21.57
N LEU A 527 8.20 -0.70 -21.10
CA LEU A 527 8.55 -0.46 -19.71
C LEU A 527 8.50 1.03 -19.37
N GLU A 528 7.65 1.39 -18.41
CA GLU A 528 7.43 2.75 -17.94
C GLU A 528 8.18 3.01 -16.63
N LYS A 529 8.17 2.02 -15.72
CA LYS A 529 8.78 2.14 -14.38
C LYS A 529 9.67 0.95 -14.04
N VAL A 530 10.81 1.26 -13.42
CA VAL A 530 11.76 0.27 -12.91
C VAL A 530 12.21 0.61 -11.51
N CYS A 531 12.43 -0.41 -10.68
CA CYS A 531 13.07 -0.23 -9.37
C CYS A 531 14.05 -1.36 -9.10
N ILE A 532 15.29 -0.98 -8.87
CA ILE A 532 16.38 -1.87 -8.47
C ILE A 532 17.09 -1.18 -7.30
N PRO A 533 16.72 -1.48 -6.03
CA PRO A 533 17.10 -0.70 -4.83
C PRO A 533 18.60 -0.42 -4.61
N HIS A 534 19.50 -1.01 -5.41
CA HIS A 534 20.95 -0.85 -5.31
C HIS A 534 21.64 -0.31 -6.59
N ASP A 535 20.91 -0.10 -7.69
CA ASP A 535 21.48 0.34 -8.99
C ASP A 535 20.69 1.51 -9.62
N ASN A 536 19.82 2.17 -8.85
CA ASN A 536 18.90 3.19 -9.38
C ASN A 536 19.61 4.38 -10.06
N ASP A 537 20.73 4.85 -9.54
CA ASP A 537 21.45 5.99 -10.15
C ASP A 537 22.01 5.64 -11.53
N HIS A 538 22.55 4.43 -11.69
CA HIS A 538 23.04 3.96 -12.98
C HIS A 538 21.92 3.70 -13.99
N LEU A 539 20.75 3.27 -13.53
CA LEU A 539 19.57 3.13 -14.39
C LEU A 539 19.14 4.47 -14.97
N ARG A 540 19.14 5.53 -14.15
CA ARG A 540 18.80 6.89 -14.58
C ARG A 540 19.76 7.39 -15.68
N GLU A 541 21.04 7.07 -15.57
CA GLU A 541 22.05 7.45 -16.57
C GLU A 541 21.89 6.69 -17.90
N LEU A 542 21.58 5.39 -17.84
CA LEU A 542 21.53 4.54 -19.02
C LEU A 542 20.20 4.61 -19.78
N TYR A 543 19.11 4.91 -19.08
CA TYR A 543 17.74 4.85 -19.60
C TYR A 543 16.93 6.06 -19.11
N PRO A 544 17.18 7.26 -19.65
CA PRO A 544 16.52 8.48 -19.20
C PRO A 544 14.99 8.48 -19.41
N ASP A 545 14.50 7.63 -20.33
CA ASP A 545 13.07 7.52 -20.64
C ASP A 545 12.29 6.63 -19.66
N VAL A 546 12.97 5.83 -18.83
CA VAL A 546 12.32 4.93 -17.86
C VAL A 546 12.35 5.58 -16.48
N VAL A 547 11.18 5.67 -15.84
CA VAL A 547 11.07 6.26 -14.50
C VAL A 547 11.63 5.28 -13.47
N VAL A 548 12.74 5.66 -12.84
CA VAL A 548 13.31 4.91 -11.72
C VAL A 548 12.61 5.32 -10.42
N ASP A 549 11.70 4.48 -9.94
CA ASP A 549 10.83 4.76 -8.80
C ASP A 549 11.16 3.83 -7.62
N GLU A 550 11.81 4.39 -6.61
CA GLU A 550 12.26 3.66 -5.41
C GLU A 550 11.10 3.07 -4.60
N ASN A 551 9.89 3.59 -4.77
CA ASN A 551 8.70 3.21 -4.01
C ASN A 551 7.79 2.25 -4.78
N LEU A 552 8.25 1.67 -5.90
CA LEU A 552 7.44 0.69 -6.65
C LEU A 552 6.91 -0.44 -5.78
N ARG A 553 7.65 -0.83 -4.73
CA ARG A 553 7.17 -1.84 -3.78
C ARG A 553 5.84 -1.46 -3.12
N ASN A 554 5.61 -0.18 -2.88
CA ASN A 554 4.37 0.32 -2.28
C ASN A 554 3.21 0.37 -3.28
N LEU A 555 3.51 0.29 -4.57
CA LEU A 555 2.52 0.16 -5.64
C LEU A 555 2.15 -1.30 -5.91
N GLU A 556 2.80 -2.27 -5.26
CA GLU A 556 2.44 -3.68 -5.38
C GLU A 556 0.99 -3.89 -4.94
N TYR A 557 0.18 -4.53 -5.80
CA TYR A 557 -1.28 -4.58 -5.64
C TYR A 557 -1.74 -4.97 -4.24
N PHE A 558 -1.18 -6.03 -3.64
CA PHE A 558 -1.60 -6.49 -2.31
C PHE A 558 -1.09 -5.58 -1.19
N GLU A 559 0.13 -5.06 -1.32
CA GLU A 559 0.66 -4.09 -0.35
C GLU A 559 -0.20 -2.84 -0.31
N HIS A 560 -0.62 -2.32 -1.48
CA HIS A 560 -1.55 -1.19 -1.57
C HIS A 560 -2.96 -1.56 -1.13
N ARG A 561 -3.51 -2.69 -1.59
CA ARG A 561 -4.91 -3.06 -1.36
C ARG A 561 -5.21 -3.40 0.10
N PHE A 562 -4.25 -4.03 0.78
CA PHE A 562 -4.34 -4.35 2.20
C PHE A 562 -3.48 -3.41 3.05
N HIS A 563 -3.03 -2.27 2.52
CA HIS A 563 -2.27 -1.33 3.32
C HIS A 563 -3.14 -0.74 4.41
N ASN A 564 -2.62 -0.71 5.64
CA ASN A 564 -3.28 -0.06 6.77
C ASN A 564 -3.56 1.44 6.53
N CYS A 565 -2.72 2.08 5.71
CA CYS A 565 -2.66 3.53 5.58
C CYS A 565 -2.85 4.04 4.14
N VAL A 566 -3.02 3.15 3.17
CA VAL A 566 -3.10 3.50 1.75
C VAL A 566 -4.30 2.75 1.20
N PHE A 567 -5.36 3.46 0.84
CA PHE A 567 -6.51 2.91 0.12
C PHE A 567 -6.89 3.88 -0.98
#